data_AF-A0A259SBU1-F1
#
_entry.id   AF-A0A259SBU1-F1
#
_cell.length_a   1.000
_cell.length_b   1.000
_cell.length_c   1.000
_cell.angle_alpha   90.00
_cell.angle_beta   90.00
_cell.angle_gamma   90.00
#
_symmetry.space_group_name_H-M   'P 1'
#
loop_
_entity.id
_entity.type
_entity.pdbx_description
1 polymer ?
#
loop_
_entity_poly.entity_id
_entity_poly.type
_entity_poly.pdbx_seq_one_letter_code
_entity_poly.pdbx_strand_id
1 'polypeptide(L)' 'LLVRIEQRGLVDVEKVPSEKGPPRKVYSLNTQGRDQLADFWRTWSFLAEHIEQLRHTDSSSKTDTNEGA' A
#
# COMPACT_ATOMS: atom_id res chain seq x y z
N LEU A 1 -8.59 -3.73 -11.42
CA LEU A 1 -8.31 -2.88 -10.24
C LEU A 1 -8.69 -1.41 -10.48
N LEU A 2 -8.16 -0.75 -11.53
CA LEU A 2 -8.44 0.67 -11.84
C LEU A 2 -9.93 1.04 -11.88
N VAL A 3 -10.77 0.21 -12.50
CA VAL A 3 -12.23 0.43 -12.56
C VAL A 3 -12.84 0.62 -11.17
N ARG A 4 -12.38 -0.11 -10.16
CA ARG A 4 -12.90 -0.02 -8.79
C ARG A 4 -12.41 1.24 -8.07
N ILE A 5 -11.23 1.74 -8.42
CA ILE A 5 -10.66 2.99 -7.88
C ILE A 5 -11.38 4.19 -8.50
N GLU A 6 -11.66 4.14 -9.81
CA GLU A 6 -12.50 5.10 -10.55
C GLU A 6 -13.93 5.12 -9.98
N GLN A 7 -14.57 3.95 -9.81
CA GLN A 7 -15.92 3.84 -9.22
C GLN A 7 -16.02 4.36 -7.78
N ARG A 8 -14.89 4.38 -7.05
CA ARG A 8 -14.82 4.93 -5.69
C ARG A 8 -14.49 6.42 -5.66
N GLY A 9 -14.30 7.06 -6.81
CA GLY A 9 -14.01 8.49 -6.89
C GLY A 9 -12.62 8.89 -6.40
N LEU A 10 -11.67 7.95 -6.34
CA LEU A 10 -10.31 8.21 -5.80
C LEU A 10 -9.32 8.74 -6.85
N VAL A 11 -9.74 8.87 -8.10
CA VAL A 11 -8.91 9.32 -9.21
C VAL A 11 -9.69 10.24 -10.12
N ASP A 12 -9.01 11.22 -10.69
CA ASP A 12 -9.49 11.99 -11.83
C ASP A 12 -9.19 11.21 -13.11
N VAL A 13 -10.09 11.32 -14.10
CA VAL A 13 -9.99 10.62 -15.38
C VAL A 13 -9.97 11.62 -16.52
N GLU A 14 -8.88 11.64 -17.26
CA GLU A 14 -8.72 12.48 -18.45
C GLU A 14 -8.67 11.63 -19.71
N LYS A 15 -9.41 12.04 -20.76
CA LYS A 15 -9.32 11.40 -22.08
C LYS A 15 -8.30 12.16 -22.91
N VAL A 16 -7.17 11.51 -23.19
CA VAL A 16 -6.09 12.10 -23.98
C VAL A 16 -6.13 11.54 -25.40
N PRO A 17 -6.16 12.39 -26.45
CA PRO A 17 -6.00 11.94 -27.83
C PRO A 17 -4.66 11.22 -28.01
N SER A 18 -4.67 10.08 -28.69
CA SER A 18 -3.44 9.34 -29.02
C SER A 18 -3.09 9.61 -30.48
N GLU A 19 -1.84 9.97 -30.79
CA GLU A 19 -1.40 10.33 -32.16
C GLU A 19 -1.68 9.24 -33.21
N LYS A 20 -1.66 7.97 -32.79
CA LYS A 20 -2.00 6.82 -33.64
C LYS A 20 -2.86 5.80 -32.89
N GLY A 21 -4.08 6.17 -32.50
CA GLY A 21 -5.00 5.20 -31.92
C GLY A 21 -6.22 5.77 -31.20
N PRO A 22 -7.05 4.91 -30.59
CA PRO A 22 -8.21 5.34 -29.84
C PRO A 22 -7.81 6.20 -28.62
N PRO A 23 -8.66 7.13 -28.18
CA PRO A 23 -8.40 7.96 -27.01
C PRO A 23 -8.05 7.11 -25.78
N ARG A 24 -7.02 7.52 -25.05
CA ARG A 24 -6.58 6.82 -23.83
C ARG A 24 -7.16 7.50 -22.61
N LYS A 25 -7.62 6.70 -21.65
CA LYS A 25 -7.93 7.21 -20.29
C LYS A 25 -6.64 7.28 -19.50
N VAL A 26 -6.33 8.45 -18.98
CA VAL A 26 -5.24 8.68 -18.02
C VAL A 26 -5.88 8.93 -16.65
N TYR A 27 -5.27 8.36 -15.62
CA TYR A 27 -5.77 8.38 -14.25
C TYR A 27 -4.76 9.08 -13.35
N SER A 28 -5.21 10.04 -12.55
CA SER A 28 -4.38 10.75 -11.56
C SER A 28 -5.06 10.71 -10.20
N LEU A 29 -4.30 10.53 -9.11
CA LEU A 29 -4.88 10.60 -7.77
C LEU A 29 -5.39 12.02 -7.49
N ASN A 30 -6.66 12.11 -7.13
CA ASN A 30 -7.27 13.34 -6.65
C ASN A 30 -7.05 13.49 -5.13
N THR A 31 -7.60 14.54 -4.54
CA THR A 31 -7.45 14.83 -3.11
C THR A 31 -7.90 13.64 -2.24
N GLN A 32 -9.10 13.10 -2.49
CA GLN A 32 -9.63 11.96 -1.73
C GLN A 32 -8.78 10.70 -1.92
N GLY A 33 -8.25 10.48 -3.12
CA GLY A 33 -7.34 9.38 -3.41
C GLY A 33 -6.03 9.49 -2.63
N ARG A 34 -5.49 10.69 -2.46
CA ARG A 34 -4.28 10.94 -1.66
C ARG A 34 -4.54 10.72 -0.18
N ASP A 35 -5.66 11.19 0.33
CA ASP A 35 -6.06 10.98 1.73
C ASP A 35 -6.20 9.48 2.04
N GLN A 36 -6.89 8.75 1.16
CA GLN A 36 -7.05 7.30 1.32
C GLN A 36 -5.72 6.54 1.15
N LEU A 37 -4.82 7.02 0.29
CA LEU A 37 -3.48 6.45 0.17
C LEU A 37 -2.66 6.66 1.46
N ALA A 38 -2.79 7.83 2.09
CA ALA A 38 -2.13 8.12 3.35
C ALA A 38 -2.65 7.21 4.50
N ASP A 39 -3.97 7.04 4.59
CA ASP A 39 -4.59 6.13 5.56
C ASP A 39 -4.20 4.67 5.34
N PHE A 40 -4.10 4.24 4.07
CA PHE A 40 -3.56 2.92 3.71
C PHE A 40 -2.16 2.74 4.28
N TRP A 41 -1.24 3.68 4.03
CA TRP A 41 0.12 3.59 4.51
C TRP A 41 0.22 3.63 6.03
N ARG A 42 -0.59 4.46 6.71
CA ARG A 42 -0.66 4.46 8.18
C ARG A 42 -1.03 3.07 8.72
N THR A 43 -2.06 2.46 8.14
CA THR A 43 -2.56 1.14 8.57
C THR A 43 -1.55 0.04 8.26
N TRP A 44 -0.94 0.09 7.08
CA TRP A 44 0.05 -0.88 6.65
C TRP A 44 1.32 -0.80 7.49
N SER A 45 1.84 0.39 7.75
CA SER A 45 3.02 0.60 8.59
C SER A 45 2.80 0.06 9.99
N PHE A 46 1.63 0.30 10.59
CA PHE A 46 1.27 -0.26 11.89
C PHE A 46 1.30 -1.79 11.88
N LEU A 47 0.68 -2.42 10.88
CA LEU A 47 0.64 -3.89 10.77
C LEU A 47 2.05 -4.46 10.55
N ALA A 48 2.83 -3.85 9.66
CA ALA A 48 4.19 -4.28 9.36
C ALA A 48 5.09 -4.18 10.61
N GLU A 49 4.97 -3.11 11.39
CA GLU A 49 5.69 -2.94 12.65
C GLU A 49 5.34 -4.04 13.66
N HIS A 50 4.06 -4.37 13.82
CA HIS A 50 3.63 -5.44 14.72
C HIS A 50 4.19 -6.80 14.31
N ILE A 51 4.18 -7.11 13.01
CA ILE A 51 4.76 -8.36 12.49
C ILE A 51 6.28 -8.41 12.77
N GLU A 52 6.96 -7.27 12.62
CA GLU A 52 8.40 -7.19 12.90
C GLU A 52 8.71 -7.42 14.39
N GLN A 53 7.94 -6.82 15.29
CA GLN A 53 8.07 -7.02 16.73
C GLN A 53 7.87 -8.50 17.11
N LEU A 54 6.88 -9.18 16.51
CA LEU A 54 6.66 -10.61 16.73
C LEU A 54 7.87 -11.44 16.26
N ARG A 55 8.42 -11.13 15.09
CA ARG A 55 9.61 -11.80 14.56
C ARG A 55 10.83 -11.65 15.47
N HIS A 56 11.03 -10.46 16.04
CA HIS A 56 12.12 -10.23 16.99
C HIS A 56 11.92 -10.96 18.32
N THR A 57 10.70 -11.01 18.83
CA THR A 57 10.37 -11.73 20.07
C THR A 57 10.70 -13.22 19.95
N ASP A 58 10.31 -13.86 18.84
CA ASP A 58 10.63 -15.27 18.56
C ASP A 58 12.14 -15.53 18.38
N SER A 59 12.92 -14.51 18.00
CA SER A 59 14.38 -14.63 17.88
C SER A 59 15.12 -14.48 19.20
N SER A 60 14.60 -13.67 20.13
CA SER A 60 15.21 -13.45 21.46
C SER A 60 15.05 -14.67 22.38
N SER A 61 14.01 -15.48 22.21
CA SER A 61 13.80 -16.68 23.04
C SER A 61 14.69 -17.87 22.67
N LYS A 62 15.52 -17.76 21.63
CA LYS A 62 16.43 -18.84 21.17
C LYS A 62 17.88 -18.69 21.66
N THR A 63 18.23 -17.60 22.32
CA THR A 63 19.62 -17.33 22.73
C THR A 63 19.94 -17.77 24.17
N ASP A 64 18.93 -18.06 25.00
CA ASP A 64 19.13 -18.38 26.43
C ASP A 64 19.13 -19.89 26.78
N THR A 65 19.47 -20.80 25.85
CA THR A 65 19.50 -22.25 26.14
C THR A 65 20.78 -22.96 25.68
N ASN A 66 21.90 -22.25 25.57
CA ASN A 66 23.18 -22.92 25.31
C ASN A 66 24.35 -22.36 26.13
N GLU A 67 24.25 -22.44 27.46
CA GLU A 67 25.40 -22.43 28.36
C GLU A 67 25.05 -23.30 29.59
N GLY A 68 25.56 -24.54 29.62
CA GLY A 68 25.46 -25.40 30.80
C GLY A 68 25.25 -26.89 30.53
N ALA A 69 26.16 -27.55 29.81
CA ALA A 69 26.56 -28.96 30.02
C ALA A 69 27.83 -29.28 29.21
#